data_AF-A0A8T3UWT9-F1
#
_entry.id   AF-A0A8T3UWT9-F1
#
_cell.length_a   1.000
_cell.length_b   1.000
_cell.length_c   1.000
_cell.angle_alpha   90.00
_cell.angle_beta   90.00
_cell.angle_gamma   90.00
#
_symmetry.space_group_name_H-M   'P 1'
#
loop_
_entity.id
_entity.type
_entity.pdbx_description
1 polymer ?
#
loop_
_entity_poly.entity_id
_entity_poly.type
_entity_poly.pdbx_seq_one_letter_code
_entity_poly.pdbx_strand_id
1 'polypeptide(L)'
;MLVRNLDFLSIPKEFAKVEIEIYDKKSIALVYIENKGYSLVLKDENVINSVFLLKTDIIPSNVNGHSDREDFINVIKMLLDRIYSVSDIKEYEKQHQEHVFLRLMDMLNEGNGVEMISEENSKIYTDIEKGFMKLEIDIMDNKINALNSSISDVSSNLQSTVDNIEENKWGNKIKKSIDQNNWG
;
A
#
# COMPACT_ATOMS: atom_id res chain seq x y z
N MET A 1 5.87 10.94 27.85
CA MET A 1 7.00 10.09 27.41
C MET A 1 6.41 8.93 26.65
N LEU A 2 6.76 8.77 25.37
CA LEU A 2 6.27 7.67 24.53
C LEU A 2 7.40 6.65 24.44
N VAL A 3 7.25 5.51 25.11
CA VAL A 3 8.22 4.41 25.06
C VAL A 3 7.74 3.45 23.98
N ARG A 4 8.56 3.24 22.95
CA ARG A 4 8.32 2.23 21.92
C ARG A 4 9.46 1.24 21.92
N ASN A 5 9.13 -0.05 21.84
CA ASN A 5 10.12 -1.09 21.66
C ASN A 5 10.65 -1.03 20.21
N LEU A 6 11.97 -0.87 20.07
CA LEU A 6 12.67 -0.80 18.79
C LEU A 6 12.49 -2.08 17.96
N ASP A 7 12.31 -3.24 18.59
CA ASP A 7 12.09 -4.52 17.89
C ASP A 7 10.76 -4.54 17.12
N PHE A 8 9.77 -3.74 17.54
CA PHE A 8 8.49 -3.58 16.82
C PHE A 8 8.56 -2.52 15.70
N LEU A 9 9.61 -1.70 15.69
CA LEU A 9 9.84 -0.68 14.67
C LEU A 9 10.89 -1.14 13.65
N SER A 10 11.73 -2.13 13.99
CA SER A 10 12.74 -2.68 13.11
C SER A 10 12.09 -3.47 11.98
N ILE A 11 12.49 -3.16 10.77
CA ILE A 11 12.22 -3.98 9.60
C ILE A 11 12.93 -5.34 9.81
N PRO A 12 12.35 -6.48 9.37
CA PRO A 12 12.98 -7.78 9.54
C PRO A 12 14.42 -7.77 9.05
N LYS A 13 15.34 -8.37 9.81
CA LYS A 13 16.79 -8.35 9.51
C LYS A 13 17.14 -9.02 8.17
N GLU A 14 16.25 -9.89 7.69
CA GLU A 14 16.38 -10.62 6.44
C GLU A 14 15.03 -10.66 5.72
N PHE A 15 15.07 -10.64 4.39
CA PHE A 15 13.90 -10.81 3.53
C PHE A 15 14.01 -12.09 2.72
N ALA A 16 12.89 -12.77 2.52
CA ALA A 16 12.84 -13.95 1.67
C ALA A 16 12.66 -13.52 0.20
N LYS A 17 13.55 -13.92 -0.69
CA LYS A 17 13.52 -13.59 -2.12
C LYS A 17 13.37 -14.85 -2.96
N VAL A 18 12.49 -14.83 -3.94
CA VAL A 18 12.44 -15.81 -5.04
C VAL A 18 12.56 -15.09 -6.37
N GLU A 19 13.04 -15.78 -7.40
CA GLU A 19 13.28 -15.17 -8.70
C GLU A 19 12.92 -16.14 -9.83
N ILE A 20 12.23 -15.63 -10.84
CA ILE A 20 11.95 -16.39 -12.06
C ILE A 20 12.53 -15.65 -13.27
N GLU A 21 13.20 -16.39 -14.14
CA GLU A 21 13.58 -15.88 -15.46
C GLU A 21 12.36 -15.88 -16.37
N ILE A 22 12.11 -14.75 -17.03
CA ILE A 22 10.98 -14.55 -17.92
C ILE A 22 11.42 -14.75 -19.37
N TYR A 23 12.43 -13.99 -19.81
CA TYR A 23 12.94 -14.02 -21.18
C TYR A 23 14.29 -13.31 -21.29
N ASP A 24 15.23 -13.85 -22.06
CA ASP A 24 16.54 -13.25 -22.37
C ASP A 24 17.24 -12.68 -21.13
N LYS A 25 17.38 -13.52 -20.09
CA LYS A 25 17.99 -13.16 -18.79
C LYS A 25 17.32 -12.00 -18.04
N LYS A 26 16.16 -11.53 -18.49
CA LYS A 26 15.29 -10.65 -17.71
C LYS A 26 14.46 -11.50 -16.77
N SER A 27 14.48 -11.13 -15.51
CA SER A 27 13.82 -11.86 -14.43
C SER A 27 12.95 -10.93 -13.60
N ILE A 28 11.94 -11.53 -12.98
CA ILE A 28 11.13 -10.89 -11.95
C ILE A 28 11.48 -11.59 -10.65
N ALA A 29 11.99 -10.82 -9.69
CA ALA A 29 12.19 -11.27 -8.32
C ALA A 29 11.04 -10.78 -7.44
N LEU A 30 10.58 -11.63 -6.55
CA LEU A 30 9.63 -11.33 -5.50
C LEU A 30 10.34 -11.42 -4.17
N VAL A 31 10.36 -10.31 -3.44
CA VAL A 31 10.90 -10.23 -2.08
C VAL A 31 9.73 -10.10 -1.12
N TYR A 32 9.62 -11.01 -0.17
CA TYR A 32 8.65 -10.96 0.93
C TYR A 32 9.26 -10.30 2.16
N ILE A 33 8.54 -9.32 2.69
CA ILE A 33 8.89 -8.59 3.90
C ILE A 33 7.81 -8.89 4.93
N GLU A 34 8.19 -9.62 5.97
CA GLU A 34 7.28 -10.08 7.01
C GLU A 34 6.47 -8.92 7.60
N ASN A 35 5.14 -9.11 7.70
CA ASN A 35 4.19 -8.13 8.23
C ASN A 35 4.12 -6.78 7.49
N LYS A 36 4.78 -6.64 6.33
CA LYS A 36 4.75 -5.42 5.51
C LYS A 36 4.17 -5.64 4.12
N GLY A 37 4.49 -6.77 3.49
CA GLY A 37 4.04 -7.13 2.16
C GLY A 37 5.19 -7.58 1.26
N TYR A 38 5.24 -7.05 0.03
CA TYR A 38 6.15 -7.55 -0.99
C TYR A 38 6.87 -6.44 -1.75
N SER A 39 8.02 -6.77 -2.32
CA SER A 39 8.67 -6.00 -3.36
C SER A 39 8.82 -6.83 -4.63
N LEU A 40 8.34 -6.30 -5.76
CA LEU A 40 8.58 -6.87 -7.08
C LEU A 40 9.73 -6.12 -7.74
N VAL A 41 10.75 -6.86 -8.12
CA VAL A 41 11.99 -6.31 -8.69
C VAL A 41 12.17 -6.85 -10.10
N LEU A 42 12.24 -5.95 -11.07
CA LEU A 42 12.60 -6.29 -12.45
C LEU A 42 14.12 -6.22 -12.60
N LYS A 43 14.72 -7.31 -13.05
CA LYS A 43 16.17 -7.42 -13.28
C LYS A 43 16.48 -7.73 -14.74
N ASP A 44 17.63 -7.27 -15.20
CA ASP A 44 18.21 -7.53 -16.51
C ASP A 44 19.69 -7.89 -16.33
N GLU A 45 20.08 -9.15 -16.57
CA GLU A 45 21.45 -9.66 -16.39
C GLU A 45 22.11 -9.30 -15.03
N ASN A 46 21.30 -9.18 -13.97
CA ASN A 46 21.64 -8.73 -12.59
C ASN A 46 21.61 -7.22 -12.30
N VAL A 47 21.30 -6.39 -13.29
CA VAL A 47 21.03 -4.97 -13.07
C VAL A 47 19.56 -4.80 -12.66
N ILE A 48 19.33 -4.04 -11.59
CA ILE A 48 17.98 -3.71 -11.13
C ILE A 48 17.44 -2.60 -12.01
N ASN A 49 16.37 -2.89 -12.74
CA ASN A 49 15.75 -1.96 -13.67
C ASN A 49 14.58 -1.21 -13.01
N SER A 50 13.79 -1.90 -12.18
CA SER A 50 12.65 -1.29 -11.49
C SER A 50 12.30 -2.05 -10.20
N VAL A 51 11.74 -1.32 -9.23
CA VAL A 51 11.33 -1.83 -7.92
C VAL A 51 9.95 -1.31 -7.61
N PHE A 52 9.02 -2.21 -7.28
CA PHE A 52 7.65 -1.88 -6.89
C PHE A 52 7.39 -2.41 -5.49
N LEU A 53 6.90 -1.56 -4.60
CA LEU A 53 6.58 -1.92 -3.22
C LEU A 53 5.07 -2.09 -3.08
N LEU A 54 4.66 -3.23 -2.56
CA LEU A 54 3.27 -3.61 -2.38
C LEU A 54 3.03 -3.81 -0.88
N LYS A 55 2.34 -2.85 -0.27
CA LYS A 55 1.88 -2.99 1.12
C LYS A 55 0.57 -3.75 1.11
N THR A 56 0.63 -5.01 1.53
CA THR A 56 -0.52 -5.92 1.55
C THR A 56 -0.28 -7.02 2.59
N ASP A 57 -1.36 -7.59 3.10
CA ASP A 57 -1.40 -8.76 3.99
C ASP A 57 -1.73 -10.06 3.23
N ILE A 58 -1.62 -10.05 1.90
CA ILE A 58 -1.59 -11.28 1.11
C ILE A 58 -0.48 -12.19 1.64
N ILE A 59 -0.83 -13.46 1.81
CA ILE A 59 0.08 -14.56 2.06
C ILE A 59 -0.33 -15.71 1.13
N PRO A 60 0.56 -16.68 0.83
CA PRO A 60 0.24 -17.76 -0.11
C PRO A 60 -1.08 -18.50 0.22
N SER A 61 -1.44 -18.63 1.50
CA SER A 61 -2.65 -19.32 1.95
C SER A 61 -3.96 -18.54 1.76
N ASN A 62 -3.94 -17.21 1.63
CA ASN A 62 -5.15 -16.38 1.50
C ASN A 62 -5.34 -15.79 0.10
N VAL A 63 -4.41 -16.07 -0.82
CA VAL A 63 -4.25 -15.33 -2.06
C VAL A 63 -5.51 -15.30 -2.93
N ASN A 64 -6.21 -16.43 -3.08
CA ASN A 64 -7.31 -16.59 -4.05
C ASN A 64 -8.54 -15.72 -3.80
N GLY A 65 -8.74 -15.24 -2.57
CA GLY A 65 -9.90 -14.42 -2.19
C GLY A 65 -9.56 -13.01 -1.72
N HIS A 66 -8.28 -12.61 -1.81
CA HIS A 66 -7.84 -11.33 -1.28
C HIS A 66 -8.21 -10.16 -2.20
N SER A 67 -8.63 -9.03 -1.61
CA SER A 67 -9.01 -7.82 -2.37
C SER A 67 -7.86 -7.30 -3.25
N ASP A 68 -6.65 -7.34 -2.72
CA ASP A 68 -5.47 -6.76 -3.36
C ASP A 68 -4.86 -7.67 -4.45
N ARG A 69 -5.42 -8.87 -4.66
CA ARG A 69 -4.87 -9.86 -5.59
C ARG A 69 -4.79 -9.31 -7.02
N GLU A 70 -5.85 -8.63 -7.47
CA GLU A 70 -5.90 -8.09 -8.83
C GLU A 70 -4.85 -7.00 -9.03
N ASP A 71 -4.69 -6.10 -8.06
CA ASP A 71 -3.67 -5.05 -8.09
C ASP A 71 -2.25 -5.66 -8.14
N PHE A 72 -1.99 -6.69 -7.36
CA PHE A 72 -0.72 -7.42 -7.39
C PHE A 72 -0.42 -7.99 -8.79
N ILE A 73 -1.41 -8.67 -9.37
CA ILE A 73 -1.34 -9.26 -10.71
C ILE A 73 -1.14 -8.16 -11.77
N ASN A 74 -1.78 -7.00 -11.61
CA ASN A 74 -1.62 -5.87 -12.51
C ASN A 74 -0.19 -5.31 -12.49
N VAL A 75 0.47 -5.27 -11.33
CA VAL A 75 1.89 -4.88 -11.27
C VAL A 75 2.77 -5.89 -12.01
N ILE A 76 2.53 -7.19 -11.83
CA ILE A 76 3.24 -8.23 -12.60
C ILE A 76 3.00 -8.06 -14.11
N LYS A 77 1.76 -7.83 -14.53
CA LYS A 77 1.43 -7.57 -15.92
C LYS A 77 2.24 -6.38 -16.47
N MET A 78 2.30 -5.29 -15.71
CA MET A 78 3.06 -4.11 -16.10
C MET A 78 4.57 -4.39 -16.23
N LEU A 79 5.13 -5.27 -15.40
CA LEU A 79 6.51 -5.73 -15.53
C LEU A 79 6.72 -6.61 -16.76
N LEU A 80 5.80 -7.53 -17.03
CA LEU A 80 5.83 -8.39 -18.22
C LEU A 80 5.73 -7.56 -19.51
N ASP A 81 4.79 -6.62 -19.57
CA ASP A 81 4.63 -5.70 -20.70
C ASP A 81 5.93 -4.92 -20.96
N ARG A 82 6.64 -4.50 -19.91
CA ARG A 82 7.94 -3.84 -20.03
C ARG A 82 9.01 -4.78 -20.60
N ILE A 83 9.08 -6.02 -20.11
CA ILE A 83 10.01 -7.05 -20.65
C ILE A 83 9.74 -7.27 -22.13
N TYR A 84 8.47 -7.43 -22.51
CA TYR A 84 8.06 -7.78 -23.87
C TYR A 84 8.07 -6.60 -24.84
N SER A 85 7.96 -5.36 -24.37
CA SER A 85 7.97 -4.15 -25.22
C SER A 85 9.26 -3.96 -26.02
N VAL A 86 10.36 -4.55 -25.57
CA VAL A 86 11.70 -4.39 -26.15
C VAL A 86 12.20 -5.66 -26.84
N SER A 87 11.33 -6.64 -27.06
CA SER A 87 11.71 -7.97 -27.54
C SER A 87 10.77 -8.44 -28.65
N ASP A 88 11.33 -9.04 -29.70
CA ASP A 88 10.57 -9.68 -30.80
C ASP A 88 10.02 -11.06 -30.38
N ILE A 89 9.34 -11.10 -29.24
CA ILE A 89 8.78 -12.31 -28.65
C ILE A 89 7.44 -12.62 -29.32
N LYS A 90 7.25 -13.87 -29.71
CA LYS A 90 5.97 -14.33 -30.24
C LYS A 90 4.96 -14.46 -29.11
N GLU A 91 3.69 -14.15 -29.40
CA GLU A 91 2.64 -14.10 -28.39
C GLU A 91 2.50 -15.40 -27.57
N TYR A 92 2.68 -16.56 -28.20
CA TYR A 92 2.57 -17.86 -27.52
C TYR A 92 3.74 -18.17 -26.56
N GLU A 93 4.84 -17.42 -26.64
CA GLU A 93 6.00 -17.54 -25.74
C GLU A 93 5.86 -16.62 -24.52
N LYS A 94 4.91 -15.68 -24.54
CA LYS A 94 4.65 -14.77 -23.42
C LYS A 94 3.99 -15.53 -22.28
N GLN A 95 4.49 -15.30 -21.07
CA GLN A 95 3.93 -15.86 -19.85
C GLN A 95 2.72 -15.02 -19.40
N HIS A 96 1.67 -15.68 -18.92
CA HIS A 96 0.49 -15.00 -18.38
C HIS A 96 0.79 -14.45 -16.97
N GLN A 97 0.33 -13.23 -16.67
CA GLN A 97 0.58 -12.57 -15.38
C GLN A 97 0.11 -13.38 -14.18
N GLU A 98 -1.05 -14.04 -14.27
CA GLU A 98 -1.57 -14.89 -13.19
C GLU A 98 -0.72 -16.13 -12.96
N HIS A 99 -0.18 -16.72 -14.04
CA HIS A 99 0.70 -17.87 -13.92
C HIS A 99 2.02 -17.49 -13.24
N VAL A 100 2.61 -16.37 -13.64
CA VAL A 100 3.80 -15.81 -13.00
C VAL A 100 3.55 -15.53 -11.52
N PHE A 101 2.43 -14.88 -11.21
CA PHE A 101 2.03 -14.57 -9.84
C PHE A 101 1.94 -15.83 -8.97
N LEU A 102 1.16 -16.83 -9.40
CA LEU A 102 0.99 -18.08 -8.66
C LEU A 102 2.33 -18.79 -8.47
N ARG A 103 3.14 -18.88 -9.53
CA ARG A 103 4.45 -19.51 -9.46
C ARG A 103 5.38 -18.85 -8.45
N LEU A 104 5.41 -17.52 -8.39
CA LEU A 104 6.20 -16.79 -7.40
C LEU A 104 5.72 -17.06 -5.96
N MET A 105 4.40 -17.08 -5.75
CA MET A 105 3.81 -17.38 -4.43
C MET A 105 4.06 -18.83 -4.01
N ASP A 106 3.96 -19.78 -4.94
CA ASP A 106 4.23 -21.19 -4.69
C ASP A 106 5.70 -21.42 -4.33
N MET A 107 6.63 -20.78 -5.05
CA MET A 107 8.07 -20.85 -4.73
C MET A 107 8.37 -20.34 -3.32
N LEU A 108 7.73 -19.25 -2.89
CA LEU A 108 7.84 -18.75 -1.51
C LEU A 108 7.28 -19.74 -0.50
N ASN A 109 6.12 -20.34 -0.79
CA ASN A 109 5.44 -21.25 0.12
C ASN A 109 6.16 -22.60 0.28
N GLU A 110 6.69 -23.13 -0.81
CA GLU A 110 7.40 -24.41 -0.85
C GLU A 110 8.86 -24.29 -0.39
N GLY A 111 9.38 -23.07 -0.24
CA GLY A 111 10.78 -22.83 0.07
C GLY A 111 11.74 -23.13 -1.08
N ASN A 112 11.23 -23.34 -2.29
CA ASN A 112 12.01 -23.74 -3.45
C ASN A 112 12.67 -22.50 -4.10
N GLY A 113 14.00 -22.45 -4.07
CA GLY A 113 14.76 -21.32 -4.63
C GLY A 113 14.63 -20.03 -3.82
N VAL A 114 14.23 -20.13 -2.54
CA VAL A 114 14.22 -18.98 -1.62
C VAL A 114 15.65 -18.63 -1.23
N GLU A 115 16.03 -17.39 -1.45
CA GLU A 115 17.27 -16.77 -1.01
C GLU A 115 16.96 -15.75 0.10
N MET A 116 17.68 -15.84 1.22
CA MET A 116 17.59 -14.84 2.28
C MET A 116 18.52 -13.68 2.00
N ILE A 117 17.95 -12.48 1.85
CA ILE A 117 18.70 -11.25 1.60
C ILE A 117 18.71 -10.36 2.84
N SER A 118 19.84 -9.71 3.09
CA SER A 118 20.10 -8.81 4.21
C SER A 118 20.90 -7.59 3.74
N GLU A 119 21.07 -6.61 4.62
CA GLU A 119 21.90 -5.43 4.34
C GLU A 119 23.34 -5.81 3.94
N GLU A 120 23.87 -6.89 4.51
CA GLU A 120 25.26 -7.31 4.29
C GLU A 120 25.48 -7.97 2.92
N ASN A 121 24.47 -8.67 2.39
CA ASN A 121 24.63 -9.51 1.20
C ASN A 121 23.89 -8.98 -0.04
N SER A 122 23.07 -7.94 0.10
CA SER A 122 22.17 -7.51 -0.97
C SER A 122 21.92 -6.01 -0.99
N LYS A 123 22.37 -5.34 -2.05
CA LYS A 123 22.14 -3.89 -2.21
C LYS A 123 20.66 -3.51 -2.26
N ILE A 124 19.82 -4.38 -2.81
CA ILE A 124 18.38 -4.12 -2.94
C ILE A 124 17.66 -4.17 -1.59
N TYR A 125 18.23 -4.81 -0.58
CA TYR A 125 17.67 -4.85 0.77
C TYR A 125 17.47 -3.42 1.30
N THR A 126 18.53 -2.61 1.27
CA THR A 126 18.50 -1.24 1.82
C THR A 126 17.53 -0.33 1.05
N ASP A 127 17.43 -0.52 -0.27
CA ASP A 127 16.50 0.24 -1.11
C ASP A 127 15.04 -0.13 -0.79
N ILE A 128 14.74 -1.42 -0.63
CA ILE A 128 13.42 -1.91 -0.22
C ILE A 128 13.07 -1.42 1.17
N GLU A 129 14.01 -1.53 2.11
CA GLU A 129 13.83 -1.13 3.50
C GLU A 129 13.47 0.37 3.60
N LYS A 130 14.28 1.24 2.99
CA LYS A 130 14.04 2.68 2.94
C LYS A 130 12.75 3.02 2.21
N GLY A 131 12.46 2.30 1.13
CA GLY A 131 11.24 2.47 0.35
C GLY A 131 9.99 2.17 1.18
N PHE A 132 9.97 1.09 1.95
CA PHE A 132 8.85 0.77 2.85
C PHE A 132 8.71 1.77 3.99
N MET A 133 9.81 2.24 4.57
CA MET A 133 9.76 3.30 5.58
C MET A 133 9.12 4.57 5.02
N LYS A 134 9.51 4.98 3.82
CA LYS A 134 8.93 6.16 3.16
C LYS A 134 7.45 5.95 2.83
N LEU A 135 7.09 4.78 2.29
CA LEU A 135 5.70 4.43 1.99
C LEU A 135 4.82 4.49 3.24
N GLU A 136 5.31 4.02 4.38
CA GLU A 136 4.58 4.09 5.65
C GLU A 136 4.37 5.53 6.12
N ILE A 137 5.38 6.39 5.97
CA ILE A 137 5.26 7.83 6.26
C ILE A 137 4.21 8.47 5.35
N ASP A 138 4.28 8.25 4.04
CA ASP A 138 3.35 8.83 3.07
C ASP A 138 1.90 8.37 3.35
N ILE A 139 1.69 7.11 3.74
CA ILE A 139 0.38 6.59 4.15
C ILE A 139 -0.11 7.27 5.44
N MET A 140 0.79 7.47 6.43
CA MET A 140 0.44 8.16 7.68
C MET A 140 0.04 9.61 7.43
N ASP A 141 0.80 10.34 6.60
CA ASP A 141 0.50 11.73 6.24
C ASP A 141 -0.86 11.85 5.55
N ASN A 142 -1.16 10.95 4.61
CA ASN A 142 -2.47 10.90 3.96
C ASN A 142 -3.62 10.64 4.95
N LYS A 143 -3.42 9.73 5.91
CA LYS A 143 -4.41 9.47 6.97
C LYS A 143 -4.61 10.67 7.88
N ILE A 144 -3.53 11.37 8.25
CA ILE A 144 -3.59 12.59 9.07
C ILE A 144 -4.36 13.70 8.32
N ASN A 145 -4.07 13.91 7.05
CA ASN A 145 -4.76 14.90 6.23
C ASN A 145 -6.25 14.60 6.07
N ALA A 146 -6.61 13.33 5.87
CA ALA A 146 -8.00 12.89 5.83
C ALA A 146 -8.71 13.11 7.17
N LEU A 147 -8.06 12.78 8.30
CA LEU A 147 -8.60 13.02 9.64
C LEU A 147 -8.80 14.52 9.92
N ASN A 148 -7.84 15.36 9.57
CA ASN A 148 -7.95 16.82 9.73
C ASN A 148 -9.11 17.38 8.92
N SER A 149 -9.32 16.88 7.70
CA SER A 149 -10.45 17.27 6.86
C SER A 149 -11.79 16.87 7.51
N SER A 150 -11.92 15.62 7.96
CA SER A 150 -13.12 15.15 8.67
C SER A 150 -13.40 15.93 9.97
N ILE A 151 -12.35 16.31 10.73
CA ILE A 151 -12.50 17.14 11.93
C ILE A 151 -13.00 18.54 11.57
N SER A 152 -12.49 19.12 10.48
CA SER A 152 -12.93 20.42 9.98
C SER A 152 -14.40 20.40 9.59
N ASP A 153 -14.83 19.36 8.87
CA ASP A 153 -16.23 19.17 8.48
C ASP A 153 -17.15 19.05 9.69
N VAL A 154 -16.80 18.21 10.67
CA VAL A 154 -17.57 18.06 11.91
C VAL A 154 -17.63 19.36 12.70
N SER A 155 -16.51 20.10 12.78
CA SER A 155 -16.46 21.38 13.49
C SER A 155 -17.36 22.43 12.82
N SER A 156 -17.37 22.49 11.49
CA SER A 156 -18.22 23.41 10.73
C SER A 156 -19.70 23.09 10.90
N ASN A 157 -20.07 21.81 10.85
CA ASN A 157 -21.43 21.34 11.05
C ASN A 157 -21.92 21.64 12.48
N LEU A 158 -21.07 21.43 13.49
CA LEU A 158 -21.40 21.76 14.88
C LEU A 158 -21.63 23.25 15.05
N GLN A 159 -20.76 24.09 14.48
CA GLN A 159 -20.90 25.55 14.53
C GLN A 159 -22.22 25.99 13.89
N SER A 160 -22.54 25.51 12.68
CA SER A 160 -23.82 25.85 12.04
C SER A 160 -25.03 25.39 12.85
N THR A 161 -24.92 24.26 13.56
CA THR A 161 -26.00 23.75 14.43
C THR A 161 -26.17 24.66 15.64
N VAL A 162 -25.08 25.11 16.25
CA VAL A 162 -25.09 26.07 17.36
C VAL A 162 -25.71 27.39 16.91
N ASP A 163 -25.26 27.94 15.78
CA ASP A 163 -25.77 29.19 15.22
C ASP A 163 -27.29 29.09 14.96
N ASN A 164 -27.75 27.98 14.35
CA ASN A 164 -29.17 27.71 14.14
C ASN A 164 -29.97 27.63 15.46
N ILE A 165 -29.41 27.01 16.50
CA ILE A 165 -30.07 26.94 17.82
C ILE A 165 -30.18 28.33 18.44
N GLU A 166 -29.12 29.14 18.35
CA GLU A 166 -29.11 30.50 18.86
C GLU A 166 -30.13 31.39 18.13
N GLU A 167 -30.14 31.39 16.80
CA GLU A 167 -31.12 32.12 15.99
C GLU A 167 -32.56 31.74 16.34
N ASN A 168 -32.85 30.44 16.47
CA ASN A 168 -34.17 29.96 16.85
C ASN A 168 -34.56 30.40 18.27
N LYS A 169 -33.62 30.40 19.22
CA LYS A 169 -33.84 30.87 20.59
C LYS A 169 -34.12 32.38 20.62
N TRP A 170 -33.41 33.16 19.83
CA TRP A 170 -33.63 34.60 19.67
C TRP A 170 -34.97 34.90 18.99
N GLY A 171 -35.30 34.24 17.88
CA GLY A 171 -36.58 34.38 17.20
C GLY A 171 -37.77 34.09 18.11
N ASN A 172 -37.67 33.06 18.96
CA ASN A 172 -38.70 32.73 19.94
C ASN A 172 -38.82 33.77 21.07
N LYS A 173 -37.72 34.40 21.51
CA LYS A 173 -37.78 35.48 22.51
C LYS A 173 -38.46 36.74 21.94
N ILE A 174 -38.17 37.10 20.70
CA ILE A 174 -38.76 38.26 20.02
C ILE A 174 -40.27 38.04 19.83
N LYS A 175 -40.70 36.87 19.33
CA LYS A 175 -42.13 36.54 19.20
C LYS A 175 -42.89 36.67 20.53
N LYS A 176 -42.35 36.10 21.61
CA LYS A 176 -42.97 36.18 22.95
C LYS A 176 -43.11 37.62 23.46
N SER A 177 -42.15 38.49 23.17
CA SER A 177 -42.18 39.88 23.63
C SER A 177 -43.13 40.75 22.81
N ILE A 178 -43.29 40.45 21.51
CA ILE A 178 -44.31 41.09 20.66
C ILE A 178 -45.72 40.67 21.09
N ASP A 179 -45.96 39.39 21.35
CA ASP A 179 -47.27 38.88 21.78
C ASP A 179 -47.71 39.45 23.14
N GLN A 180 -46.76 39.68 24.05
CA GLN A 180 -47.05 40.31 25.36
C GLN A 180 -47.39 41.80 25.25
N ASN A 181 -46.84 42.51 24.28
CA ASN A 181 -47.10 43.95 24.07
C ASN A 181 -48.40 44.23 23.31
N ASN A 182 -48.96 43.24 22.60
CA ASN A 182 -50.25 43.38 21.89
C ASN A 182 -51.48 43.13 22.77
N TRP A 183 -51.29 42.81 24.06
CA TRP A 183 -52.37 42.58 25.05
C TRP A 183 -52.34 43.62 26.19
N GLY A 184 -51.79 44.81 25.95
CA GLY A 184 -51.73 45.95 26.88
C GLY A 184 -52.59 47.13 26.42
#